data_AF-A0A8T5TKE1-F1
#
_entry.id   AF-A0A8T5TKE1-F1
#
_cell.length_a   1.000
_cell.length_b   1.000
_cell.length_c   1.000
_cell.angle_alpha   90.00
_cell.angle_beta   90.00
_cell.angle_gamma   90.00
#
_symmetry.space_group_name_H-M   'P 1'
#
loop_
_entity.id
_entity.type
_entity.pdbx_description
1 polymer ?
#
loop_
_entity_poly.entity_id
_entity_poly.type
_entity_poly.pdbx_seq_one_letter_code
_entity_poly.pdbx_strand_id
1 'polypeptide(L)'
;MKEIIFWLNIIFSLIVIGEASALIIGMNISSQEGYNWLTLKNYVIIILDIVLGIIIFFLILNNKGINNYLYIIFFLIIIVVTHLYRDFEFFYDINDKFCFNMPLFLVNNLKLILSIGCISLVTYIQLNY
;
A
#
# COMPACT_ATOMS: atom_id res chain seq x y z
N MET A 1 -15.70 8.84 -18.34
CA MET A 1 -14.65 9.40 -17.45
C MET A 1 -14.84 9.00 -15.99
N LYS A 2 -16.00 9.26 -15.36
CA LYS A 2 -16.27 8.82 -13.98
C LYS A 2 -16.07 7.31 -13.76
N GLU A 3 -16.47 6.49 -14.73
CA GLU A 3 -16.30 5.04 -14.68
C GLU A 3 -14.82 4.60 -14.73
N ILE A 4 -14.00 5.27 -15.54
CA ILE A 4 -12.54 5.01 -15.60
C ILE A 4 -11.88 5.37 -14.27
N ILE A 5 -12.22 6.53 -13.70
CA ILE A 5 -11.70 6.95 -12.38
C ILE A 5 -12.13 5.95 -11.29
N PHE A 6 -13.36 5.46 -11.34
CA PHE A 6 -13.87 4.44 -10.42
C PHE A 6 -13.01 3.17 -10.48
N TRP A 7 -12.76 2.62 -11.67
CA TRP A 7 -11.94 1.43 -11.83
C TRP A 7 -10.48 1.63 -11.42
N LEU A 8 -9.88 2.78 -11.72
CA LEU A 8 -8.51 3.09 -11.27
C LEU A 8 -8.38 3.15 -9.76
N ASN A 9 -9.38 3.73 -9.09
CA ASN A 9 -9.40 3.76 -7.64
C ASN A 9 -9.62 2.37 -7.02
N ILE A 10 -10.43 1.51 -7.66
CA ILE A 10 -10.54 0.10 -7.27
C ILE A 10 -9.19 -0.60 -7.39
N ILE A 11 -8.49 -0.44 -8.52
CA ILE A 11 -7.17 -1.02 -8.74
C ILE A 11 -6.19 -0.54 -7.66
N PHE A 12 -6.17 0.75 -7.36
CA PHE A 12 -5.36 1.31 -6.28
C PHE A 12 -5.65 0.68 -4.91
N SER A 13 -6.93 0.53 -4.55
CA SER A 13 -7.33 -0.15 -3.30
C SER A 13 -6.86 -1.61 -3.27
N LEU A 14 -7.03 -2.34 -4.39
CA LEU A 14 -6.60 -3.73 -4.52
C LEU A 14 -5.07 -3.88 -4.44
N ILE A 15 -4.30 -2.92 -4.94
CA ILE A 15 -2.83 -2.90 -4.80
C ILE A 15 -2.45 -2.83 -3.31
N VAL A 16 -3.10 -1.95 -2.54
CA VAL A 16 -2.83 -1.80 -1.11
C VAL A 16 -3.19 -3.07 -0.33
N ILE A 17 -4.37 -3.65 -0.60
CA ILE A 17 -4.83 -4.90 0.06
C ILE A 17 -3.96 -6.09 -0.38
N GLY A 18 -3.61 -6.17 -1.66
CA GLY A 18 -2.81 -7.25 -2.22
C GLY A 18 -1.38 -7.27 -1.67
N GLU A 19 -0.80 -6.11 -1.37
CA GLU A 19 0.49 -6.07 -0.69
C GLU A 19 0.36 -6.60 0.74
N ALA A 20 -0.64 -6.13 1.50
CA ALA A 20 -0.84 -6.60 2.87
C ALA A 20 -1.04 -8.12 2.94
N SER A 21 -1.75 -8.72 1.99
CA SER A 21 -1.90 -10.18 1.92
C SER A 21 -0.60 -10.89 1.54
N ALA A 22 0.16 -10.38 0.57
CA ALA A 22 1.48 -10.91 0.23
C ALA A 22 2.45 -10.86 1.42
N LEU A 23 2.37 -9.81 2.24
CA LEU A 23 3.16 -9.64 3.45
C LEU A 23 2.78 -10.63 4.56
N ILE A 24 1.48 -10.87 4.77
CA ILE A 24 1.01 -11.92 5.69
C ILE A 24 1.54 -13.29 5.27
N ILE A 25 1.46 -13.60 3.97
CA ILE A 25 1.96 -14.87 3.44
C ILE A 25 3.47 -14.97 3.68
N GLY A 26 4.23 -13.92 3.38
CA GLY A 26 5.66 -13.87 3.65
C GLY A 26 5.99 -14.08 5.13
N MET A 27 5.25 -13.43 6.04
CA MET A 27 5.42 -13.56 7.49
C MET A 27 5.21 -14.99 7.97
N ASN A 28 4.21 -15.68 7.43
CA ASN A 28 3.94 -17.07 7.75
C ASN A 28 5.00 -18.02 7.21
N ILE A 29 5.52 -17.79 5.99
CA ILE A 29 6.58 -18.64 5.41
C ILE A 29 7.90 -18.42 6.17
N SER A 30 8.28 -17.17 6.42
CA SER A 30 9.55 -16.84 7.09
C SER A 30 9.58 -17.29 8.56
N SER A 31 8.44 -17.23 9.26
CA SER A 31 8.34 -17.74 10.63
C SER A 31 8.50 -19.27 10.72
N GLN A 32 8.09 -20.01 9.69
CA GLN A 32 8.34 -21.45 9.61
C GLN A 32 9.84 -21.77 9.43
N GLU A 33 10.58 -20.86 8.80
CA GLU A 33 12.03 -20.97 8.62
C GLU A 33 12.84 -20.48 9.84
N GLY A 34 12.17 -20.09 10.93
CA GLY A 34 12.82 -19.69 12.19
C GLY A 34 13.22 -18.21 12.26
N TYR A 35 12.83 -17.39 11.29
CA TYR A 35 13.05 -15.95 11.36
C TYR A 35 12.00 -15.28 12.24
N ASN A 36 12.44 -14.30 13.04
CA ASN A 36 11.61 -13.61 14.03
C ASN A 36 10.74 -12.50 13.41
N TRP A 37 10.07 -12.83 12.30
CA TRP A 37 9.39 -11.87 11.44
C TRP A 37 8.00 -11.48 11.97
N LEU A 38 7.41 -12.32 12.83
CA LEU A 38 6.14 -12.11 13.53
C LEU A 38 6.31 -11.19 14.74
N THR A 39 6.71 -9.94 14.51
CA THR A 39 6.73 -8.93 15.58
C THR A 39 5.39 -8.18 15.64
N LEU A 40 5.03 -7.71 16.83
CA LEU A 40 3.86 -6.85 17.03
C LEU A 40 3.90 -5.62 16.11
N LYS A 41 5.10 -5.05 15.92
CA LYS A 41 5.35 -3.92 15.02
C LYS A 41 4.91 -4.24 13.58
N ASN A 42 5.36 -5.37 13.03
CA ASN A 42 5.04 -5.76 11.66
C ASN A 42 3.53 -6.06 11.51
N TYR A 43 2.92 -6.68 12.52
CA TYR A 43 1.48 -6.88 12.56
C TYR A 43 0.68 -5.57 12.52
N VAL A 44 1.08 -4.56 13.30
CA VAL A 44 0.40 -3.26 13.32
C VAL A 44 0.51 -2.58 11.95
N ILE A 45 1.67 -2.62 11.31
CA ILE A 45 1.87 -2.05 9.96
C ILE A 45 0.95 -2.71 8.94
N ILE A 46 0.83 -4.04 8.96
CA ILE A 46 -0.08 -4.77 8.05
C ILE A 46 -1.54 -4.42 8.32
N ILE A 47 -1.95 -4.39 9.59
CA ILE A 47 -3.33 -4.03 9.94
C ILE A 47 -3.65 -2.63 9.46
N LEU A 48 -2.72 -1.68 9.60
CA LEU A 48 -2.89 -0.32 9.08
C LEU A 48 -3.08 -0.34 7.57
N ASP A 49 -2.27 -1.08 6.81
CA ASP A 49 -2.42 -1.18 5.35
C ASP A 49 -3.76 -1.80 4.94
N ILE A 50 -4.21 -2.87 5.63
CA ILE A 50 -5.52 -3.49 5.36
C ILE A 50 -6.65 -2.51 5.66
N VAL A 51 -6.62 -1.87 6.82
CA VAL A 51 -7.65 -0.90 7.24
C VAL A 51 -7.68 0.28 6.26
N LEU A 52 -6.53 0.79 5.84
CA LEU A 52 -6.44 1.86 4.83
C LEU A 52 -7.02 1.40 3.50
N GLY A 53 -6.63 0.22 3.01
CA GLY A 53 -7.14 -0.35 1.76
C GLY A 53 -8.66 -0.51 1.77
N ILE A 54 -9.22 -0.97 2.88
CA ILE A 54 -10.67 -1.13 3.11
C ILE A 54 -11.37 0.24 3.16
N ILE A 55 -10.84 1.20 3.92
CA ILE A 55 -11.40 2.55 4.00
C ILE A 55 -11.46 3.18 2.60
N ILE A 56 -10.37 3.09 1.84
CA ILE A 56 -10.30 3.57 0.46
C ILE A 56 -11.38 2.89 -0.39
N PHE A 57 -11.49 1.56 -0.31
CA PHE A 57 -12.50 0.78 -1.04
C PHE A 57 -13.93 1.27 -0.75
N PHE A 58 -14.29 1.42 0.52
CA PHE A 58 -15.62 1.89 0.92
C PHE A 58 -15.88 3.35 0.52
N LEU A 59 -14.87 4.21 0.55
CA LEU A 59 -15.00 5.60 0.08
C LEU A 59 -15.26 5.67 -1.43
N ILE A 60 -14.67 4.76 -2.20
CA ILE A 60 -14.89 4.63 -3.64
C ILE A 60 -16.33 4.14 -3.92
N LEU A 61 -16.77 3.06 -3.25
CA LEU A 61 -18.10 2.50 -3.44
C LEU A 61 -19.22 3.49 -3.12
N ASN A 62 -19.04 4.35 -2.12
CA ASN A 62 -20.04 5.34 -1.74
C ASN A 62 -20.04 6.60 -2.62
N ASN A 63 -19.23 6.66 -3.69
CA ASN A 63 -19.01 7.85 -4.53
C ASN A 63 -18.60 9.13 -3.76
N LYS A 64 -18.29 9.02 -2.46
CA LYS A 64 -17.89 10.15 -1.60
C LYS A 64 -16.39 10.44 -1.71
N GLY A 65 -15.58 9.46 -2.12
CA GLY A 65 -14.12 9.59 -2.21
C GLY A 65 -13.58 10.06 -3.56
N ILE A 66 -14.35 9.91 -4.65
CA ILE A 66 -13.83 10.07 -6.01
C ILE A 66 -13.42 11.51 -6.33
N ASN A 67 -14.09 12.53 -5.78
CA ASN A 67 -13.83 13.93 -6.13
C ASN A 67 -13.01 14.72 -5.10
N ASN A 68 -12.64 14.14 -3.97
CA ASN A 68 -11.98 14.89 -2.92
C ASN A 68 -10.47 14.64 -2.96
N TYR A 69 -9.79 15.50 -3.73
CA TYR A 69 -8.34 15.49 -3.96
C TYR A 69 -7.51 15.43 -2.67
N LEU A 70 -8.04 15.97 -1.56
CA LEU A 70 -7.41 15.92 -0.25
C LEU A 70 -7.27 14.48 0.29
N TYR A 71 -8.26 13.61 0.06
CA TYR A 71 -8.16 12.21 0.49
C TYR A 71 -7.10 11.47 -0.31
N ILE A 72 -7.05 11.69 -1.63
CA ILE A 72 -6.06 11.06 -2.50
C ILE A 72 -4.63 11.44 -2.07
N ILE A 73 -4.39 12.73 -1.80
CA ILE A 73 -3.09 13.20 -1.28
C ILE A 73 -2.79 12.58 0.08
N PHE A 74 -3.75 12.59 1.00
CA PHE A 74 -3.56 12.04 2.34
C PHE A 74 -3.16 10.55 2.30
N PHE A 75 -3.82 9.74 1.47
CA PHE A 75 -3.46 8.34 1.30
C PHE A 75 -2.10 8.15 0.64
N LEU A 76 -1.74 9.01 -0.33
CA LEU A 76 -0.42 8.98 -0.95
C LEU A 76 0.69 9.28 0.07
N ILE A 77 0.49 10.27 0.94
CA ILE A 77 1.44 10.58 2.02
C ILE A 77 1.64 9.36 2.91
N ILE A 78 0.56 8.70 3.32
CA ILE A 78 0.66 7.51 4.16
C ILE A 78 1.44 6.40 3.46
N ILE A 79 1.13 6.10 2.19
CA ILE A 79 1.86 5.07 1.41
C ILE A 79 3.34 5.41 1.26
N VAL A 80 3.68 6.68 0.99
CA VAL A 80 5.07 7.11 0.88
C VAL A 80 5.80 6.98 2.21
N VAL A 81 5.18 7.40 3.32
CA VAL A 81 5.78 7.31 4.65
C VAL A 81 6.01 5.85 5.06
N THR A 82 5.01 4.98 4.87
CA THR A 82 5.16 3.55 5.20
C THR A 82 6.21 2.88 4.34
N HIS A 83 6.33 3.25 3.06
CA HIS A 83 7.38 2.76 2.19
C HIS A 83 8.78 3.22 2.61
N LEU A 84 8.97 4.51 2.87
CA LEU A 84 10.28 5.04 3.27
C LEU A 84 10.75 4.40 4.58
N TYR A 85 9.83 4.14 5.49
CA TYR A 85 10.12 3.41 6.72
C TYR A 85 10.64 1.98 6.44
N ARG A 86 10.02 1.25 5.50
CA ARG A 86 10.43 -0.11 5.12
C ARG A 86 11.77 -0.13 4.38
N ASP A 87 12.03 0.86 3.54
CA ASP A 87 13.31 0.98 2.84
C ASP A 87 14.44 1.28 3.82
N PHE A 88 14.19 2.17 4.78
CA PHE A 88 15.12 2.43 5.87
C PHE A 88 15.45 1.14 6.62
N GLU A 89 14.44 0.33 6.97
CA GLU A 89 14.69 -0.98 7.60
C GLU A 89 15.52 -1.90 6.70
N PHE A 90 15.23 -1.96 5.40
CA PHE A 90 15.98 -2.77 4.44
C PHE A 90 17.47 -2.39 4.40
N PHE A 91 17.80 -1.10 4.34
CA PHE A 91 19.19 -0.64 4.23
C PHE A 91 19.97 -0.64 5.55
N TYR A 92 19.32 -0.48 6.70
CA TYR A 92 20.00 -0.26 8.00
C TYR A 92 20.12 -1.50 8.90
N ASP A 93 19.97 -2.72 8.35
CA ASP A 93 20.23 -3.98 9.08
C ASP A 93 19.60 -4.11 10.48
N ILE A 94 18.38 -3.57 10.63
CA ILE A 94 17.60 -3.65 11.87
C ILE A 94 17.14 -5.09 12.10
N ASN A 95 17.27 -5.63 13.32
CA ASN A 95 16.97 -7.05 13.62
C ASN A 95 15.52 -7.50 13.28
N ASP A 96 14.56 -6.56 13.26
CA ASP A 96 13.13 -6.83 13.03
C ASP A 96 12.61 -6.17 11.73
N LYS A 97 13.37 -6.21 10.63
CA LYS A 97 12.97 -5.54 9.38
C LYS A 97 11.64 -6.04 8.86
N PHE A 98 10.84 -5.14 8.29
CA PHE A 98 9.64 -5.48 7.53
C PHE A 98 9.93 -5.90 6.09
N CYS A 99 11.09 -5.53 5.53
CA CYS A 99 11.61 -6.07 4.28
C CYS A 99 12.90 -6.84 4.57
N PHE A 100 12.80 -8.16 4.70
CA PHE A 100 13.96 -9.00 5.02
C PHE A 100 14.74 -9.44 3.77
N ASN A 101 14.06 -9.59 2.63
CA ASN A 101 14.65 -10.12 1.41
C ASN A 101 14.38 -9.21 0.20
N MET A 102 15.20 -9.41 -0.84
CA MET A 102 15.11 -8.65 -2.09
C MET A 102 13.74 -8.75 -2.79
N PRO A 103 13.06 -9.92 -2.84
CA PRO A 103 11.70 -10.01 -3.39
C PRO A 103 10.69 -9.07 -2.73
N LEU A 104 10.68 -8.98 -1.40
CA LEU A 104 9.76 -8.10 -0.67
C LEU A 104 10.07 -6.63 -0.93
N PHE A 105 11.36 -6.28 -0.98
CA PHE A 105 11.79 -4.94 -1.36
C PHE A 105 11.29 -4.57 -2.76
N LEU A 106 11.38 -5.49 -3.73
CA LEU A 106 10.85 -5.27 -5.08
C LEU A 106 9.33 -5.10 -5.10
N VAL A 107 8.59 -5.91 -4.34
CA VAL A 107 7.12 -5.79 -4.23
C VAL A 107 6.72 -4.44 -3.61
N ASN A 108 7.40 -4.00 -2.55
CA ASN A 108 7.15 -2.72 -1.90
C ASN A 108 7.39 -1.53 -2.87
N ASN A 109 8.47 -1.57 -3.65
CA ASN A 109 8.75 -0.57 -4.68
C ASN A 109 7.72 -0.60 -5.83
N LEU A 110 7.35 -1.79 -6.31
CA LEU A 110 6.32 -1.95 -7.34
C LEU A 110 4.97 -1.38 -6.88
N LYS A 111 4.57 -1.63 -5.62
CA LYS A 111 3.37 -1.02 -5.04
C LYS A 111 3.41 0.49 -5.15
N LEU A 112 4.53 1.12 -4.80
CA LEU A 112 4.63 2.57 -4.85
C LEU A 112 4.47 3.10 -6.26
N ILE A 113 5.19 2.50 -7.22
CA ILE A 113 5.15 2.90 -8.62
C ILE A 113 3.72 2.80 -9.16
N LEU A 114 3.04 1.67 -8.90
CA LEU A 114 1.66 1.46 -9.32
C LEU A 114 0.70 2.43 -8.62
N SER A 115 0.92 2.70 -7.33
CA SER A 115 0.12 3.64 -6.53
C SER A 115 0.23 5.06 -7.07
N ILE A 116 1.45 5.55 -7.30
CA ILE A 116 1.71 6.86 -7.91
C ILE A 116 1.12 6.92 -9.32
N GLY A 117 1.29 5.87 -10.12
CA GLY A 117 0.72 5.77 -11.46
C GLY A 117 -0.80 5.92 -11.46
N CYS A 118 -1.50 5.15 -10.60
CA CYS A 118 -2.96 5.23 -10.46
C CYS A 118 -3.41 6.64 -10.08
N ILE A 119 -2.77 7.24 -9.07
CA ILE A 119 -3.13 8.57 -8.57
C ILE A 119 -2.85 9.66 -9.62
N SER A 120 -1.72 9.58 -10.31
CA SER A 120 -1.36 10.53 -11.36
C SER A 120 -2.36 10.48 -12.51
N LEU A 121 -2.79 9.28 -12.90
CA LEU A 121 -3.75 9.09 -13.97
C LEU A 121 -5.16 9.54 -13.57
N VAL A 122 -5.59 9.26 -12.34
CA VAL A 122 -6.85 9.80 -11.78
C VAL A 122 -6.83 11.34 -11.77
N THR A 123 -5.74 11.94 -11.28
CA THR A 123 -5.58 13.40 -11.22
C THR A 123 -5.59 14.02 -12.61
N TYR A 124 -4.84 13.43 -13.56
CA TYR A 124 -4.79 13.89 -14.95
C TYR A 124 -6.18 13.86 -15.60
N ILE A 125 -6.93 12.77 -15.41
CA ILE A 125 -8.28 12.65 -15.96
C ILE A 125 -9.20 13.73 -15.36
N GLN A 126 -9.15 13.95 -14.05
CA GLN A 126 -10.00 14.93 -13.37
C GLN A 126 -9.71 16.39 -13.75
N LEU A 127 -8.47 16.72 -14.10
CA LEU A 127 -8.08 18.08 -14.47
C LEU A 127 -8.41 18.42 -15.93
N ASN A 128 -8.45 17.42 -16.81
CA ASN A 128 -8.60 17.64 -18.26
C ASN A 128 -9.98 17.27 -18.83
N TYR A 129 -10.83 16.57 -18.05
CA TYR A 129 -12.14 16.07 -18.50
C TYR A 129 -13.20 16.09 -17.39
#